data_AF-A0A2I5TIJ3-F1
#
_entry.id   AF-A0A2I5TIJ3-F1
#
_cell.length_a   1.000
_cell.length_b   1.000
_cell.length_c   1.000
_cell.angle_alpha   90.00
_cell.angle_beta   90.00
_cell.angle_gamma   90.00
#
_symmetry.space_group_name_H-M   'P 1'
#
loop_
_entity.id
_entity.type
_entity.pdbx_description
1 polymer ?
#
loop_
_entity_poly.entity_id
_entity_poly.type
_entity_poly.pdbx_seq_one_letter_code
_entity_poly.pdbx_strand_id
1 'polypeptide(L)'
;MVTPIEAIMAQDLAPLDRANALNELGKHFHEQQEMDEAIACWEQSIACYGKPGFAQAQLMKAYNAKRRQCSEAGDAKGLEDYSTRIDMLMQKSKDAIRYGY
;
A
#
# COMPACT_ATOMS: atom_id res chain seq x y z
N MET A 1 -16.56 3.61 14.22
CA MET A 1 -17.08 3.45 12.86
C MET A 1 -16.22 2.39 12.20
N VAL A 2 -16.80 1.37 11.59
CA VAL A 2 -16.00 0.33 10.89
C VAL A 2 -15.39 0.99 9.67
N THR A 3 -14.06 0.97 9.56
CA THR A 3 -13.39 1.52 8.38
C THR A 3 -13.73 0.67 7.15
N PRO A 4 -13.75 1.22 5.93
CA PRO A 4 -14.08 0.44 4.73
C PRO A 4 -13.09 -0.71 4.51
N ILE A 5 -11.85 -0.57 4.97
CA ILE A 5 -10.84 -1.64 5.00
C ILE A 5 -11.28 -2.78 5.91
N GLU A 6 -11.70 -2.49 7.15
CA GLU A 6 -12.18 -3.50 8.10
C GLU A 6 -13.44 -4.20 7.60
N ALA A 7 -14.34 -3.47 6.92
CA ALA A 7 -15.50 -4.07 6.28
C ALA A 7 -15.08 -5.10 5.23
N ILE A 8 -14.08 -4.79 4.41
CA ILE A 8 -13.54 -5.74 3.42
C ILE A 8 -12.86 -6.94 4.07
N MET A 9 -12.16 -6.72 5.20
CA MET A 9 -11.52 -7.79 5.96
C MET A 9 -12.49 -8.71 6.69
N ALA A 10 -13.63 -8.19 7.14
CA ALA A 10 -14.64 -8.96 7.85
C ALA A 10 -15.46 -9.87 6.93
N GLN A 11 -15.46 -9.61 5.62
CA GLN A 11 -16.14 -10.45 4.63
C GLN A 11 -15.40 -11.77 4.41
N ASP A 12 -16.13 -12.88 4.27
CA ASP A 12 -15.58 -14.19 3.94
C ASP A 12 -15.24 -14.28 2.44
N LEU A 13 -14.10 -13.71 2.08
CA LEU A 13 -13.57 -13.68 0.70
C LEU A 13 -12.25 -14.41 0.64
N ALA A 14 -11.97 -15.02 -0.51
CA ALA A 14 -10.64 -15.55 -0.81
C ALA A 14 -9.58 -14.43 -0.69
N PRO A 15 -8.34 -14.73 -0.28
CA PRO A 15 -7.29 -13.73 -0.05
C PRO A 15 -6.99 -12.88 -1.30
N LEU A 16 -7.07 -13.47 -2.49
CA LEU A 16 -6.95 -12.76 -3.77
C LEU A 16 -8.10 -11.77 -4.00
N ASP A 17 -9.33 -12.19 -3.75
CA ASP A 17 -10.52 -11.36 -3.99
C ASP A 17 -10.58 -10.20 -2.99
N ARG A 18 -10.26 -10.48 -1.72
CA ARG A 18 -10.09 -9.46 -0.68
C ARG A 18 -9.01 -8.44 -1.06
N ALA A 19 -7.87 -8.89 -1.59
CA ALA A 19 -6.82 -8.00 -2.06
C ALA A 19 -7.27 -7.15 -3.26
N ASN A 20 -8.03 -7.71 -4.20
CA ASN A 20 -8.60 -6.94 -5.30
C ASN A 20 -9.60 -5.88 -4.82
N ALA A 21 -10.48 -6.21 -3.88
CA ALA A 21 -11.41 -5.25 -3.30
C ALA A 21 -10.66 -4.11 -2.58
N LEU A 22 -9.61 -4.42 -1.82
CA LEU A 22 -8.75 -3.41 -1.21
C LEU A 22 -8.01 -2.55 -2.25
N ASN A 23 -7.62 -3.14 -3.39
CA ASN A 23 -6.96 -2.40 -4.47
C ASN A 23 -7.89 -1.37 -5.11
N GLU A 24 -9.13 -1.76 -5.39
CA GLU A 24 -10.16 -0.87 -5.95
C GLU A 24 -10.51 0.23 -4.96
N LEU A 25 -10.64 -0.10 -3.66
CA LEU A 25 -10.86 0.90 -2.62
C LEU A 25 -9.69 1.90 -2.54
N GLY A 26 -8.46 1.42 -2.55
CA GLY A 26 -7.27 2.28 -2.55
C GLY A 26 -7.19 3.19 -3.78
N LYS A 27 -7.64 2.70 -4.95
CA LYS A 27 -7.76 3.52 -6.16
C LYS A 27 -8.78 4.64 -5.98
N HIS A 28 -9.96 4.33 -5.43
CA HIS A 28 -10.98 5.34 -5.13
C HIS A 28 -10.44 6.43 -4.18
N PHE A 29 -9.77 6.04 -3.10
CA PHE A 29 -9.14 7.00 -2.19
C PHE A 29 -8.05 7.84 -2.87
N HIS A 30 -7.25 7.23 -3.75
CA HIS A 30 -6.25 7.95 -4.52
C HIS A 30 -6.88 9.00 -5.45
N GLU A 31 -8.01 8.68 -6.09
CA GLU A 31 -8.79 9.61 -6.92
C GLU A 31 -9.39 10.76 -6.08
N GLN A 32 -9.73 10.50 -4.81
CA GLN A 32 -10.16 11.52 -3.85
C GLN A 32 -9.01 12.33 -3.24
N GLN A 33 -7.77 12.11 -3.67
CA GLN A 33 -6.56 12.73 -3.09
C GLN A 33 -6.29 12.31 -1.63
N GLU A 34 -7.00 11.31 -1.11
CA GLU A 34 -6.84 10.72 0.22
C GLU A 34 -5.72 9.67 0.20
N MET A 35 -4.50 10.17 0.02
CA MET A 35 -3.35 9.33 -0.25
C MET A 35 -2.96 8.43 0.94
N ASP A 36 -3.20 8.87 2.16
CA ASP A 36 -2.94 8.07 3.38
C ASP A 36 -3.87 6.85 3.47
N GLU A 37 -5.15 7.01 3.14
CA GLU A 37 -6.12 5.90 3.12
C GLU A 37 -5.86 4.95 1.95
N ALA A 38 -5.46 5.48 0.79
CA ALA A 38 -5.05 4.67 -0.35
C ALA A 38 -3.86 3.76 0.00
N ILE A 39 -2.85 4.32 0.68
CA ILE A 39 -1.70 3.57 1.19
C ILE A 39 -2.17 2.46 2.13
N ALA A 40 -3.00 2.78 3.13
CA ALA A 40 -3.49 1.78 4.08
C ALA A 40 -4.21 0.61 3.38
N CYS A 41 -5.02 0.90 2.35
CA CYS A 41 -5.70 -0.13 1.56
C CYS A 41 -4.71 -1.05 0.84
N TRP A 42 -3.70 -0.49 0.17
CA TRP A 42 -2.72 -1.30 -0.56
C TRP A 42 -1.75 -2.05 0.37
N GLU A 43 -1.40 -1.50 1.54
CA GLU A 43 -0.62 -2.22 2.56
C GLU A 43 -1.37 -3.48 3.03
N GLN A 44 -2.66 -3.32 3.33
CA GLN A 44 -3.54 -4.41 3.75
C GLN A 44 -3.76 -5.45 2.64
N SER A 45 -3.81 -5.00 1.37
CA SER A 45 -3.91 -5.88 0.20
C SER A 45 -2.69 -6.80 0.07
N ILE A 46 -1.48 -6.23 0.20
CA ILE A 46 -0.23 -7.01 0.18
C ILE A 46 -0.14 -7.91 1.41
N ALA A 47 -0.62 -7.48 2.58
CA ALA A 47 -0.64 -8.33 3.76
C ALA A 47 -1.58 -9.54 3.60
N CYS A 48 -2.72 -9.37 2.90
CA CYS A 48 -3.66 -10.46 2.64
C CYS A 48 -3.17 -11.45 1.58
N TYR A 49 -2.68 -10.96 0.44
CA TYR A 49 -2.31 -11.83 -0.69
C TYR A 49 -0.84 -12.25 -0.66
N GLY A 50 0.04 -11.49 -0.01
CA GLY A 50 1.46 -11.79 0.16
C GLY A 50 2.31 -11.70 -1.12
N LYS A 51 1.69 -11.61 -2.30
CA LYS A 51 2.40 -11.59 -3.57
C LYS A 51 2.67 -10.19 -4.10
N PRO A 52 3.85 -9.97 -4.72
CA PRO A 52 4.12 -8.77 -5.47
C PRO A 52 3.13 -8.64 -6.64
N GLY A 53 2.49 -7.47 -6.77
CA GLY A 53 1.43 -7.26 -7.76
C GLY A 53 0.99 -5.80 -7.84
N PHE A 54 -0.28 -5.57 -8.21
CA PHE A 54 -0.84 -4.23 -8.40
C PHE A 54 -0.66 -3.34 -7.15
N ALA A 55 -1.03 -3.84 -5.97
CA ALA A 55 -0.94 -3.10 -4.70
C ALA A 55 0.49 -2.60 -4.43
N GLN A 56 1.50 -3.43 -4.68
CA GLN A 56 2.90 -3.06 -4.48
C GLN A 56 3.30 -1.92 -5.43
N ALA A 57 2.93 -2.01 -6.70
CA ALA A 57 3.23 -0.97 -7.68
C ALA A 57 2.57 0.37 -7.28
N GLN A 58 1.34 0.33 -6.75
CA GLN A 58 0.65 1.52 -6.27
C GLN A 58 1.30 2.10 -5.00
N LEU A 59 1.64 1.27 -4.01
CA LEU A 59 2.39 1.73 -2.83
C LEU A 59 3.70 2.38 -3.20
N MET A 60 4.46 1.78 -4.12
CA MET A 60 5.74 2.34 -4.55
C MET A 60 5.54 3.74 -5.14
N LYS A 61 4.51 3.94 -5.97
CA LYS A 61 4.17 5.26 -6.53
C LYS A 61 3.76 6.24 -5.44
N ALA A 62 2.87 5.83 -4.53
CA ALA A 62 2.36 6.68 -3.47
C ALA A 62 3.43 7.10 -2.47
N TYR A 63 4.30 6.19 -2.05
CA TYR A 63 5.44 6.52 -1.19
C TYR A 63 6.43 7.45 -1.86
N ASN A 64 6.71 7.26 -3.16
CA ASN A 64 7.57 8.20 -3.89
C ASN A 64 6.92 9.60 -3.97
N ALA A 65 5.61 9.67 -4.19
CA ALA A 65 4.88 10.93 -4.21
C ALA A 65 4.89 11.63 -2.84
N LYS A 66 4.65 10.88 -1.75
CA LYS A 66 4.72 11.39 -0.37
C LYS A 66 6.13 11.83 0.00
N ARG A 67 7.15 11.05 -0.35
CA ARG A 67 8.56 11.41 -0.14
C ARG A 67 8.91 12.72 -0.85
N ARG A 68 8.43 12.90 -2.09
CA ARG A 68 8.62 14.16 -2.83
C ARG A 68 7.91 15.33 -2.15
N GLN A 69 6.66 15.14 -1.71
CA GLN A 69 5.92 16.16 -0.96
C GLN A 69 6.64 16.54 0.34
N CYS A 70 7.16 15.57 1.10
CA CYS A 70 7.98 15.84 2.28
C CYS A 70 9.24 16.63 1.93
N SER A 71 9.92 16.30 0.81
CA SER A 71 11.07 17.06 0.32
C SER A 71 10.70 18.51 -0.01
N GLU A 72 9.56 18.74 -0.66
CA GLU A 72 9.06 20.06 -1.05
C GLU A 72 8.59 20.86 0.19
N ALA A 73 8.04 20.19 1.20
CA ALA A 73 7.61 20.78 2.46
C ALA A 73 8.76 20.99 3.48
N GLY A 74 9.97 20.51 3.19
CA GLY A 74 11.10 20.55 4.14
C GLY A 74 10.96 19.58 5.32
N ASP A 75 10.07 18.60 5.22
CA ASP A 75 9.83 17.58 6.25
C ASP A 75 10.85 16.43 6.12
N ALA A 76 12.01 16.60 6.73
CA ALA A 76 13.08 15.61 6.71
C ALA A 76 12.64 14.25 7.29
N LYS A 77 11.79 14.26 8.32
CA LYS A 77 11.36 13.05 9.02
C LYS A 77 10.46 12.18 8.16
N GLY A 78 9.47 12.76 7.47
CA GLY A 78 8.65 12.02 6.53
C GLY A 78 9.46 11.54 5.32
N LEU A 79 10.44 12.32 4.86
CA LEU A 79 11.32 11.90 3.77
C LEU A 79 12.11 10.62 4.13
N GLU A 80 12.65 10.55 5.34
CA GLU A 80 13.30 9.34 5.86
C GLU A 80 12.29 8.20 6.03
N ASP A 81 11.13 8.44 6.66
CA ASP A 81 10.10 7.42 6.90
C ASP A 81 9.65 6.75 5.58
N TYR A 82 9.25 7.56 4.59
CA TYR A 82 8.84 7.04 3.29
C TYR A 82 9.98 6.38 2.51
N SER A 83 11.23 6.85 2.67
CA SER A 83 12.39 6.18 2.07
C SER A 83 12.59 4.79 2.65
N THR A 84 12.50 4.65 3.98
CA THR A 84 12.57 3.36 4.66
C THR A 84 11.43 2.44 4.24
N ARG A 85 10.20 2.94 4.14
CA ARG A 85 9.06 2.13 3.67
C ARG A 85 9.24 1.62 2.24
N ILE A 86 9.78 2.45 1.34
CA ILE A 86 10.08 2.04 -0.03
C ILE A 86 11.12 0.92 -0.03
N ASP A 87 12.19 1.06 0.75
CA ASP A 87 13.24 0.04 0.83
C ASP A 87 12.70 -1.29 1.39
N MET A 88 11.91 -1.22 2.47
CA MET A 88 11.24 -2.40 3.04
C MET A 88 10.29 -3.06 2.04
N LEU A 89 9.54 -2.28 1.25
CA LEU A 89 8.65 -2.80 0.22
C LEU A 89 9.44 -3.53 -0.88
N MET A 90 10.57 -2.95 -1.31
CA MET A 90 11.46 -3.54 -2.30
C MET A 90 12.12 -4.82 -1.78
N GLN A 91 12.55 -4.83 -0.52
CA GLN A 91 13.12 -6.01 0.12
C GLN A 91 12.09 -7.14 0.20
N LYS A 92 10.88 -6.86 0.70
CA LYS A 92 9.78 -7.86 0.74
C LYS A 92 9.47 -8.41 -0.64
N SER A 93 9.45 -7.57 -1.67
CA SER A 93 9.24 -8.02 -3.05
C SER A 93 10.35 -8.94 -3.53
N LYS A 94 11.61 -8.57 -3.26
CA LYS A 94 12.78 -9.38 -3.61
C LYS A 94 12.77 -10.71 -2.89
N ASP A 95 12.43 -10.75 -1.61
CA ASP A 95 12.26 -11.98 -0.83
C ASP A 95 11.12 -12.84 -1.37
N ALA A 96 9.97 -12.25 -1.70
CA ALA A 96 8.85 -12.97 -2.30
C ALA A 96 9.23 -13.60 -3.66
N ILE A 97 9.99 -12.88 -4.49
CA ILE A 97 10.50 -13.39 -5.77
C ILE A 97 11.57 -14.48 -5.55
N ARG A 98 12.48 -14.27 -4.58
CA ARG A 98 13.60 -15.18 -4.30
C ARG A 98 13.15 -16.49 -3.66
N TYR A 99 12.15 -16.45 -2.79
CA TYR A 99 11.63 -17.61 -2.07
C TYR A 99 10.36 -18.21 -2.68
N GLY A 100 9.82 -17.60 -3.75
CA GLY A 100 8.80 -18.20 -4.61
C GLY A 100 7.47 -18.46 -3.90
N TYR A 101 6.88 -17.43 -3.29
CA TYR A 101 5.51 -17.49 -2.75
C TYR A 101 4.43 -17.24 -3.81
#